data_AF-A0A9P3AW01-F1
#
_entry.id   AF-A0A9P3AW01-F1
#
_cell.length_a   1.000
_cell.length_b   1.000
_cell.length_c   1.000
_cell.angle_alpha   90.00
_cell.angle_beta   90.00
_cell.angle_gamma   90.00
#
_symmetry.space_group_name_H-M   'P 1'
#
loop_
_entity.id
_entity.type
_entity.pdbx_description
1 polymer ?
#
loop_
_entity_poly.entity_id
_entity_poly.type
_entity_poly.pdbx_seq_one_letter_code
_entity_poly.pdbx_strand_id
1 'polypeptide(L)'
;MTKPRLAVTLGDPAGVGCEIVCRAVSSSAVKRVCSPVIFGDKQSLKRSLLKYLKNRMPFEFVESSNIGDSVKMGAPSKKAGIIATSAIYKAVKYCANGKALALVTAPVSKESLKMSGIKYPGHTELLASLTNSKKVAMMMTCGNIHGVMVTRHIPVSKISENIKTKTIIEAVNLSVNFLRKAGKKNIKVVLCGLNPHAGDNSILGFEEKKFILPAYKIIKKSGIDITKPLSADSAWLKTKNGQYDLICAMYHDQIMIALKCINAAKIVNVTIGLPFVRTSPGHGTAFNIAGKNEADASAMIEAILYAARWGKKSRMQS
;
A
#
# COMPACT_ATOMS: atom_id res chain seq x y z
N MET A 1 -25.71 -12.18 -1.72
CA MET A 1 -24.32 -12.61 -1.48
C MET A 1 -23.84 -12.05 -0.15
N THR A 2 -23.08 -12.82 0.62
CA THR A 2 -22.44 -12.35 1.86
C THR A 2 -21.33 -11.33 1.54
N LYS A 3 -21.25 -10.23 2.29
CA LYS A 3 -20.21 -9.21 2.09
C LYS A 3 -18.82 -9.80 2.35
N PRO A 4 -17.79 -9.46 1.55
CA PRO A 4 -16.45 -9.96 1.77
C PRO A 4 -15.90 -9.47 3.11
N ARG A 5 -15.22 -10.38 3.83
CA ARG A 5 -14.51 -10.04 5.07
C ARG A 5 -13.16 -9.42 4.75
N LEU A 6 -12.83 -8.30 5.39
CA LEU A 6 -11.53 -7.64 5.28
C LEU A 6 -10.86 -7.60 6.65
N ALA A 7 -9.62 -8.07 6.74
CA ALA A 7 -8.85 -7.94 7.97
C ALA A 7 -8.29 -6.52 8.04
N VAL A 8 -8.60 -5.76 9.09
CA VAL A 8 -8.16 -4.38 9.26
C VAL A 8 -7.33 -4.24 10.53
N THR A 9 -6.07 -3.83 10.45
CA THR A 9 -5.26 -3.60 11.67
C THR A 9 -5.38 -2.17 12.17
N LEU A 10 -5.40 -1.97 13.49
CA LEU A 10 -5.46 -0.64 14.14
C LEU A 10 -4.17 0.19 14.00
N GLY A 11 -3.05 -0.44 13.62
CA GLY A 11 -1.78 0.24 13.42
C GLY A 11 -1.04 0.57 14.73
N ASP A 12 -0.23 1.63 14.71
CA ASP A 12 0.48 2.12 15.89
C ASP A 12 -0.50 2.77 16.87
N PRO A 13 -0.62 2.27 18.11
CA PRO A 13 -1.57 2.79 19.10
C PRO A 13 -1.24 4.19 19.60
N ALA A 14 -0.03 4.71 19.38
CA ALA A 14 0.33 6.10 19.68
C ALA A 14 0.00 7.06 18.53
N GLY A 15 -0.38 6.55 17.36
CA GLY A 15 -0.74 7.34 16.18
C GLY A 15 -2.24 7.48 15.96
N VAL A 16 -2.61 8.06 14.81
CA VAL A 16 -4.01 8.29 14.42
C VAL A 16 -4.78 7.03 14.00
N GLY A 17 -4.11 5.88 13.93
CA GLY A 17 -4.62 4.65 13.30
C GLY A 17 -5.95 4.18 13.87
N CYS A 18 -6.11 4.19 15.20
CA CYS A 18 -7.37 3.79 15.84
C CYS A 18 -8.53 4.74 15.48
N GLU A 19 -8.27 6.06 15.47
CA GLU A 19 -9.26 7.10 15.19
C GLU A 19 -9.81 6.96 13.77
N ILE A 20 -8.92 6.88 12.78
CA ILE A 20 -9.29 6.79 11.37
C ILE A 20 -9.94 5.43 11.03
N VAL A 21 -9.53 4.33 11.67
CA VAL A 21 -10.17 3.02 11.45
C VAL A 21 -11.60 3.06 11.97
N CYS A 22 -11.84 3.55 13.20
CA CYS A 22 -13.18 3.64 13.77
C CYS A 22 -14.13 4.49 12.90
N ARG A 23 -13.64 5.64 12.40
CA ARG A 23 -14.37 6.49 11.46
C ARG A 23 -14.64 5.77 10.14
N ALA A 24 -13.63 5.14 9.55
CA ALA A 24 -13.74 4.49 8.24
C ALA A 24 -14.74 3.33 8.24
N VAL A 25 -14.68 2.44 9.23
CA VAL A 25 -15.57 1.26 9.32
C VAL A 25 -17.01 1.64 9.67
N SER A 26 -17.21 2.85 10.19
CA SER A 26 -18.55 3.40 10.47
C SER A 26 -19.20 4.02 9.25
N SER A 27 -18.42 4.35 8.21
CA SER A 27 -18.90 4.92 6.96
C SER A 27 -19.89 3.99 6.26
N SER A 28 -20.98 4.58 5.74
CA SER A 28 -21.96 3.87 4.93
C SER A 28 -21.33 3.25 3.68
N ALA A 29 -20.33 3.90 3.09
CA ALA A 29 -19.61 3.39 1.93
C ALA A 29 -18.91 2.06 2.23
N VAL A 30 -18.18 1.98 3.34
CA VAL A 30 -17.50 0.76 3.79
C VAL A 30 -18.51 -0.34 4.15
N LYS A 31 -19.53 0.01 4.93
CA LYS A 31 -20.59 -0.92 5.34
C LYS A 31 -21.34 -1.53 4.15
N ARG A 32 -21.45 -0.83 3.02
CA ARG A 32 -22.10 -1.38 1.81
C ARG A 32 -21.27 -2.48 1.13
N VAL A 33 -19.94 -2.38 1.14
CA VAL A 33 -19.08 -3.22 0.28
C VAL A 33 -18.37 -4.36 1.01
N CYS A 34 -18.21 -4.31 2.33
CA CYS A 34 -17.47 -5.33 3.08
C CYS A 34 -17.93 -5.47 4.54
N SER A 35 -17.44 -6.52 5.21
CA SER A 35 -17.55 -6.76 6.65
C SER A 35 -16.14 -6.72 7.28
N PRO A 36 -15.71 -5.58 7.84
CA PRO A 36 -14.40 -5.48 8.49
C PRO A 36 -14.27 -6.38 9.72
N VAL A 37 -13.10 -7.00 9.88
CA VAL A 37 -12.66 -7.72 11.08
C VAL A 37 -11.45 -6.98 11.61
N ILE A 38 -11.57 -6.36 12.78
CA ILE A 38 -10.58 -5.43 13.31
C ILE A 38 -9.59 -6.17 14.19
N PHE A 39 -8.29 -6.01 13.92
CA PHE A 39 -7.19 -6.60 14.68
C PHE A 39 -6.42 -5.49 15.39
N GLY A 40 -6.30 -5.59 16.71
CA GLY A 40 -5.55 -4.58 17.45
C GLY A 40 -5.64 -4.72 18.96
N ASP A 41 -5.20 -3.69 19.64
CA ASP A 41 -5.23 -3.61 21.09
C ASP A 41 -6.60 -3.17 21.60
N LYS A 42 -7.15 -3.93 22.56
CA LYS A 42 -8.49 -3.67 23.11
C LYS A 42 -8.57 -2.32 23.83
N GLN A 43 -7.51 -1.91 24.51
CA GLN A 43 -7.50 -0.65 25.27
C GLN A 43 -7.35 0.56 24.35
N SER A 44 -6.49 0.45 23.33
CA SER A 44 -6.41 1.47 22.28
C SER A 44 -7.75 1.64 21.54
N LEU A 45 -8.46 0.53 21.30
CA LEU A 45 -9.79 0.56 20.72
C LEU A 45 -10.81 1.24 21.65
N LYS A 46 -10.89 0.87 22.94
CA LYS A 46 -11.83 1.48 23.90
C LYS A 46 -11.68 3.00 23.99
N ARG A 47 -10.44 3.50 24.02
CA ARG A 47 -10.14 4.95 23.99
C ARG A 47 -10.80 5.64 22.80
N SER A 48 -10.82 4.99 21.64
CA SER A 48 -11.46 5.49 20.43
C SER A 48 -12.98 5.26 20.43
N LEU A 49 -13.48 4.13 20.93
CA LEU A 49 -14.92 3.81 20.98
C LEU A 49 -15.72 4.79 21.82
N LEU A 50 -15.20 5.17 22.99
CA LEU A 50 -15.81 6.16 23.89
C LEU A 50 -16.01 7.49 23.17
N LYS A 51 -15.04 7.89 22.33
CA LYS A 51 -15.04 9.17 21.62
C LYS A 51 -15.82 9.15 20.31
N TYR A 52 -15.84 8.03 19.58
CA TYR A 52 -16.35 7.97 18.19
C TYR A 52 -17.60 7.15 17.99
N LEU A 53 -17.70 6.01 18.65
CA LEU A 53 -18.72 5.01 18.33
C LEU A 53 -19.83 4.95 19.38
N LYS A 54 -19.87 5.92 20.31
CA LYS A 54 -20.81 5.93 21.44
C LYS A 54 -20.89 4.55 22.11
N ASN A 55 -19.72 3.93 22.33
CA ASN A 55 -19.55 2.59 22.88
C ASN A 55 -20.16 1.42 22.09
N ARG A 56 -20.41 1.58 20.78
CA ARG A 56 -20.87 0.47 19.91
C ARG A 56 -19.70 -0.12 19.13
N MET A 57 -19.66 -1.44 19.03
CA MET A 57 -18.73 -2.17 18.15
C MET A 57 -19.51 -2.76 16.97
N PRO A 58 -19.75 -2.00 15.89
CA PRO A 58 -20.52 -2.46 14.73
C PRO A 58 -19.70 -3.41 13.82
N PHE A 59 -18.66 -4.03 14.35
CA PHE A 59 -17.71 -4.87 13.63
C PHE A 59 -17.18 -5.96 14.56
N GLU A 60 -16.70 -7.04 13.96
CA GLU A 60 -15.98 -8.08 14.68
C GLU A 60 -14.60 -7.58 15.08
N PHE A 61 -14.17 -7.88 16.30
CA PHE A 61 -12.86 -7.51 16.82
C PHE A 61 -12.10 -8.75 17.28
N VAL A 62 -10.87 -8.88 16.80
CA VAL A 62 -9.93 -9.90 17.21
C VAL A 62 -8.81 -9.21 18.00
N GLU A 63 -8.85 -9.42 19.31
CA GLU A 63 -7.86 -8.86 20.22
C GLU A 63 -6.47 -9.42 19.91
N SER A 64 -5.52 -8.53 19.61
CA SER A 64 -4.12 -8.88 19.42
C SER A 64 -3.26 -8.61 20.65
N SER A 65 -3.68 -7.69 21.51
CA SER A 65 -3.04 -7.31 22.76
C SER A 65 -4.01 -6.57 23.67
N ASN A 66 -3.65 -6.41 24.95
CA ASN A 66 -4.41 -5.67 25.95
C ASN A 66 -3.53 -4.73 26.79
N ILE A 67 -2.46 -4.21 26.20
CA ILE A 67 -1.42 -3.48 26.92
C ILE A 67 -1.34 -2.01 26.49
N GLY A 68 -2.29 -1.54 25.67
CA GLY A 68 -2.31 -0.20 25.08
C GLY A 68 -2.58 0.94 26.07
N ASP A 69 -3.10 0.68 27.27
CA ASP A 69 -3.39 1.73 28.26
C ASP A 69 -2.17 2.59 28.60
N SER A 70 -1.02 1.96 28.74
CA SER A 70 0.22 2.66 29.11
C SER A 70 0.95 3.28 27.91
N VAL A 71 0.36 3.27 26.71
CA VAL A 71 0.97 3.90 25.54
C VAL A 71 0.59 5.37 25.50
N LYS A 72 1.62 6.22 25.60
CA LYS A 72 1.50 7.68 25.39
C LYS A 72 1.28 7.95 23.90
N MET A 73 0.26 8.75 23.60
CA MET A 73 -0.03 9.20 22.23
C MET A 73 1.06 10.16 21.74
N GLY A 74 1.25 10.22 20.42
CA GLY A 74 2.06 11.24 19.76
C GLY A 74 3.57 10.99 19.81
N ALA A 75 4.03 9.81 20.21
CA ALA A 75 5.44 9.46 20.18
C ALA A 75 5.66 7.96 19.90
N PRO A 76 6.74 7.59 19.19
CA PRO A 76 7.11 6.21 18.99
C PRO A 76 7.49 5.54 20.32
N SER A 77 7.23 4.25 20.45
CA SER A 77 7.63 3.48 21.63
C SER A 77 7.77 1.99 21.32
N LYS A 78 8.60 1.29 22.11
CA LYS A 78 8.73 -0.17 22.06
C LYS A 78 7.38 -0.88 22.20
N LYS A 79 6.56 -0.42 23.15
CA LYS A 79 5.25 -1.02 23.43
C LYS A 79 4.27 -0.84 22.28
N ALA A 80 4.25 0.33 21.65
CA ALA A 80 3.47 0.59 20.45
C ALA A 80 3.87 -0.33 19.29
N GLY A 81 5.18 -0.56 19.11
CA GLY A 81 5.70 -1.49 18.12
C GLY A 81 5.25 -2.95 18.35
N ILE A 82 5.28 -3.42 19.60
CA ILE A 82 4.79 -4.76 19.98
C ILE A 82 3.31 -4.92 19.64
N ILE A 83 2.49 -3.94 20.00
CA ILE A 83 1.04 -3.92 19.74
C ILE A 83 0.75 -3.99 18.24
N ALA A 84 1.33 -3.06 17.46
CA ALA A 84 1.11 -2.98 16.02
C ALA A 84 1.51 -4.29 15.32
N THR A 85 2.60 -4.88 15.77
CA THR A 85 3.15 -6.12 15.23
C THR A 85 2.28 -7.32 15.53
N SER A 86 1.80 -7.46 16.78
CA SER A 86 0.88 -8.54 17.14
C SER A 86 -0.38 -8.52 16.27
N ALA A 87 -0.93 -7.32 16.02
CA ALA A 87 -2.07 -7.14 15.12
C ALA A 87 -1.76 -7.60 13.70
N ILE A 88 -0.58 -7.22 13.16
CA ILE A 88 -0.14 -7.64 11.82
C ILE A 88 0.00 -9.17 11.74
N TYR A 89 0.68 -9.82 12.69
CA TYR A 89 0.84 -11.28 12.69
C TYR A 89 -0.52 -12.00 12.66
N LYS A 90 -1.45 -11.61 13.54
CA LYS A 90 -2.78 -12.23 13.60
C LYS A 90 -3.58 -11.97 12.32
N ALA A 91 -3.57 -10.75 11.79
CA ALA A 91 -4.29 -10.39 10.57
C ALA A 91 -3.72 -11.09 9.33
N VAL A 92 -2.39 -11.22 9.22
CA VAL A 92 -1.73 -11.97 8.13
C VAL A 92 -2.12 -13.45 8.19
N LYS A 93 -2.04 -14.08 9.36
CA LYS A 93 -2.47 -15.48 9.53
C LYS A 93 -3.95 -15.66 9.16
N TYR A 94 -4.79 -14.70 9.51
CA TYR A 94 -6.21 -14.69 9.15
C TYR A 94 -6.44 -14.64 7.63
N CYS A 95 -5.71 -13.78 6.92
CA CYS A 95 -5.77 -13.70 5.45
C CYS A 95 -5.16 -14.93 4.76
N ALA A 96 -4.03 -15.43 5.26
CA ALA A 96 -3.36 -16.63 4.72
C ALA A 96 -4.27 -17.87 4.79
N ASN A 97 -5.03 -18.00 5.88
CA ASN A 97 -6.02 -19.06 6.06
C ASN A 97 -7.33 -18.86 5.26
N GLY A 98 -7.37 -17.91 4.31
CA GLY A 98 -8.53 -17.65 3.45
C GLY A 98 -9.75 -17.05 4.17
N LYS A 99 -9.61 -16.63 5.44
CA LYS A 99 -10.72 -16.09 6.24
C LYS A 99 -11.08 -14.64 5.91
N ALA A 100 -10.19 -13.92 5.23
CA ALA A 100 -10.43 -12.58 4.68
C ALA A 100 -10.03 -12.50 3.19
N LEU A 101 -10.70 -11.61 2.46
CA LEU A 101 -10.44 -11.31 1.06
C LEU A 101 -9.13 -10.52 0.87
N ALA A 102 -8.83 -9.63 1.83
CA ALA A 102 -7.66 -8.77 1.80
C ALA A 102 -7.32 -8.25 3.21
N LEU A 103 -6.09 -7.75 3.34
CA LEU A 103 -5.56 -7.07 4.52
C LEU A 103 -5.58 -5.55 4.28
N VAL A 104 -6.09 -4.78 5.23
CA VAL A 104 -5.98 -3.32 5.25
C VAL A 104 -5.25 -2.94 6.52
N THR A 105 -4.19 -2.16 6.43
CA THR A 105 -3.42 -1.79 7.63
C THR A 105 -3.45 -0.31 7.85
N ALA A 106 -3.82 0.12 9.06
CA ALA A 106 -3.59 1.49 9.48
C ALA A 106 -2.07 1.76 9.65
N PRO A 107 -1.66 3.05 9.68
CA PRO A 107 -0.25 3.42 9.72
C PRO A 107 0.50 2.87 10.93
N VAL A 108 1.78 2.55 10.70
CA VAL A 108 2.72 2.09 11.74
C VAL A 108 4.00 2.92 11.72
N SER A 109 4.62 3.16 12.88
CA SER A 109 5.91 3.83 12.95
C SER A 109 7.05 2.83 12.77
N LYS A 110 7.94 3.08 11.80
CA LYS A 110 9.15 2.27 11.60
C LYS A 110 10.04 2.27 12.84
N GLU A 111 10.09 3.40 13.55
CA GLU A 111 10.86 3.54 14.78
C GLU A 111 10.28 2.66 15.90
N SER A 112 8.95 2.72 16.13
CA SER A 112 8.28 1.83 17.09
C SER A 112 8.51 0.35 16.75
N LEU A 113 8.41 -0.02 15.46
CA LEU A 113 8.68 -1.39 15.00
C LEU A 113 10.13 -1.82 15.29
N LYS A 114 11.11 -0.95 15.02
CA LYS A 114 12.53 -1.22 15.32
C LYS A 114 12.74 -1.40 16.83
N MET A 115 12.17 -0.52 17.66
CA MET A 115 12.25 -0.61 19.13
C MET A 115 11.63 -1.90 19.69
N SER A 116 10.66 -2.49 19.00
CA SER A 116 10.04 -3.77 19.41
C SER A 116 10.93 -4.99 19.22
N GLY A 117 12.11 -4.84 18.60
CA GLY A 117 13.06 -5.93 18.37
C GLY A 117 12.81 -6.71 17.07
N ILE A 118 11.98 -6.18 16.17
CA ILE A 118 11.72 -6.80 14.88
C ILE A 118 12.91 -6.59 13.95
N LYS A 119 13.33 -7.67 13.29
CA LYS A 119 14.50 -7.70 12.38
C LYS A 119 14.22 -7.17 10.97
N TYR A 120 12.99 -6.76 10.67
CA TYR A 120 12.59 -6.27 9.36
C TYR A 120 12.68 -4.74 9.29
N PRO A 121 13.21 -4.18 8.19
CA PRO A 121 13.34 -2.73 8.03
C PRO A 121 11.99 -2.00 7.85
N GLY A 122 10.92 -2.75 7.56
CA GLY A 122 9.61 -2.18 7.30
C GLY A 122 8.49 -3.21 7.23
N HIS A 123 7.29 -2.66 7.05
CA HIS A 123 6.05 -3.41 7.01
C HIS A 123 5.97 -4.35 5.79
N THR A 124 6.46 -3.91 4.63
CA THR A 124 6.44 -4.71 3.39
C THR A 124 7.32 -5.95 3.53
N GLU A 125 8.52 -5.80 4.12
CA GLU A 125 9.48 -6.89 4.32
C GLU A 125 8.97 -7.89 5.36
N LEU A 126 8.34 -7.40 6.44
CA LEU A 126 7.64 -8.26 7.39
C LEU A 126 6.56 -9.08 6.68
N LEU A 127 5.65 -8.45 5.93
CA LEU A 127 4.57 -9.16 5.22
C LEU A 127 5.10 -10.18 4.21
N ALA A 128 6.14 -9.84 3.47
CA ALA A 128 6.77 -10.75 2.51
C ALA A 128 7.32 -11.99 3.23
N SER A 129 8.01 -11.81 4.36
CA SER A 129 8.53 -12.92 5.16
C SER A 129 7.42 -13.79 5.74
N LEU A 130 6.34 -13.20 6.28
CA LEU A 130 5.23 -13.96 6.87
C LEU A 130 4.43 -14.78 5.87
N THR A 131 4.57 -14.47 4.59
CA THR A 131 3.83 -15.12 3.49
C THR A 131 4.73 -15.92 2.57
N ASN A 132 6.02 -16.06 2.89
CA ASN A 132 7.03 -16.67 2.03
C ASN A 132 7.03 -16.09 0.60
N SER A 133 6.69 -14.80 0.47
CA SER A 133 6.60 -14.13 -0.83
C SER A 133 7.99 -13.68 -1.27
N LYS A 134 8.53 -14.32 -2.30
CA LYS A 134 9.87 -14.02 -2.84
C LYS A 134 9.98 -12.62 -3.46
N LYS A 135 8.87 -12.12 -4.01
CA LYS A 135 8.84 -10.88 -4.81
C LYS A 135 7.62 -10.05 -4.45
N VAL A 136 7.85 -8.83 -4.01
CA VAL A 136 6.79 -7.86 -3.69
C VAL A 136 7.14 -6.49 -4.23
N ALA A 137 6.13 -5.79 -4.73
CA ALA A 137 6.26 -4.41 -5.17
C ALA A 137 5.27 -3.50 -4.44
N MET A 138 5.65 -2.23 -4.33
CA MET A 138 4.78 -1.18 -3.85
C MET A 138 4.13 -0.52 -5.07
N MET A 139 2.81 -0.56 -5.12
CA MET A 139 2.01 0.13 -6.13
C MET A 139 1.17 1.18 -5.42
N MET A 140 1.18 2.41 -5.91
CA MET A 140 0.35 3.49 -5.41
C MET A 140 -0.81 3.69 -6.35
N THR A 141 -2.00 3.95 -5.80
CA THR A 141 -3.20 4.15 -6.61
C THR A 141 -3.92 5.42 -6.20
N CYS A 142 -4.57 6.07 -7.16
CA CYS A 142 -5.49 7.17 -6.92
C CYS A 142 -6.67 7.02 -7.88
N GLY A 143 -7.82 6.60 -7.35
CA GLY A 143 -8.96 6.21 -8.18
C GLY A 143 -8.60 5.03 -9.11
N ASN A 144 -8.68 5.25 -10.43
CA ASN A 144 -8.38 4.22 -11.44
C ASN A 144 -6.91 4.24 -11.91
N ILE A 145 -6.10 5.18 -11.42
CA ILE A 145 -4.68 5.29 -11.77
C ILE A 145 -3.88 4.33 -10.88
N HIS A 146 -3.00 3.54 -11.49
CA HIS A 146 -2.06 2.66 -10.79
C HIS A 146 -0.63 3.03 -11.17
N GLY A 147 0.22 3.26 -10.18
CA GLY A 147 1.62 3.59 -10.36
C GLY A 147 2.53 2.63 -9.61
N VAL A 148 3.45 1.98 -10.32
CA VAL A 148 4.50 1.15 -9.69
C VAL A 148 5.85 1.87 -9.79
N MET A 149 6.66 1.76 -8.75
CA MET A 149 7.99 2.36 -8.71
C MET A 149 9.07 1.27 -8.71
N VAL A 150 10.10 1.44 -9.52
CA VAL A 150 11.25 0.52 -9.60
C VAL A 150 12.14 0.68 -8.37
N THR A 151 12.42 1.92 -7.96
CA THR A 151 13.10 2.25 -6.71
C THR A 151 12.14 2.97 -5.75
N ARG A 152 12.38 2.86 -4.44
CA ARG A 152 11.44 3.34 -3.40
C ARG A 152 12.11 4.35 -2.48
N HIS A 153 12.24 4.03 -1.20
CA HIS A 153 12.82 4.89 -0.18
C HIS A 153 14.35 4.79 -0.18
N ILE A 154 14.99 5.36 -1.21
CA ILE A 154 16.45 5.51 -1.30
C ILE A 154 16.82 6.98 -1.58
N PRO A 155 18.04 7.43 -1.25
CA PRO A 155 18.50 8.76 -1.62
C PRO A 155 18.43 9.00 -3.13
N VAL A 156 18.12 10.23 -3.55
CA VAL A 156 18.02 10.59 -4.98
C VAL A 156 19.31 10.28 -5.74
N SER A 157 20.46 10.56 -5.12
CA SER A 157 21.80 10.25 -5.65
C SER A 157 22.06 8.75 -5.90
N LYS A 158 21.22 7.88 -5.34
CA LYS A 158 21.32 6.42 -5.44
C LYS A 158 20.34 5.80 -6.43
N ILE A 159 19.48 6.59 -7.07
CA ILE A 159 18.44 6.10 -7.98
C ILE A 159 19.04 5.41 -9.21
N SER A 160 19.89 6.11 -9.96
CA SER A 160 20.46 5.60 -11.22
C SER A 160 21.20 4.27 -11.03
N GLU A 161 22.05 4.17 -10.02
CA GLU A 161 22.82 2.95 -9.74
C GLU A 161 21.94 1.73 -9.38
N ASN A 162 20.72 1.95 -8.86
CA ASN A 162 19.80 0.89 -8.42
C ASN A 162 18.74 0.51 -9.48
N ILE A 163 18.68 1.21 -10.61
CA ILE A 163 17.82 0.83 -11.73
C ILE A 163 18.53 -0.24 -12.56
N LYS A 164 17.83 -1.36 -12.78
CA LYS A 164 18.30 -2.49 -13.58
C LYS A 164 17.17 -3.02 -14.46
N THR A 165 17.53 -3.57 -15.62
CA THR A 165 16.58 -4.23 -16.53
C THR A 165 15.66 -5.21 -15.80
N LYS A 166 16.24 -6.05 -14.92
CA LYS A 166 15.51 -7.06 -14.16
C LYS A 166 14.47 -6.46 -13.19
N THR A 167 14.81 -5.37 -12.51
CA THR A 167 13.91 -4.76 -11.52
C THR A 167 12.72 -4.07 -12.19
N ILE A 168 12.92 -3.49 -13.37
CA ILE A 168 11.84 -2.92 -14.21
C ILE A 168 10.88 -4.02 -14.66
N ILE A 169 11.40 -5.12 -15.23
CA ILE A 169 10.59 -6.27 -15.68
C ILE A 169 9.77 -6.83 -14.53
N GLU A 170 10.38 -6.97 -13.35
CA GLU A 170 9.71 -7.48 -12.16
C GLU A 170 8.57 -6.57 -11.69
N ALA A 171 8.81 -5.26 -11.61
CA ALA A 171 7.80 -4.28 -11.21
C ALA A 171 6.58 -4.29 -12.17
N VAL A 172 6.81 -4.30 -13.47
CA VAL A 172 5.75 -4.35 -14.48
C VAL A 172 4.99 -5.67 -14.42
N ASN A 173 5.69 -6.81 -14.39
CA ASN A 173 5.06 -8.12 -14.36
C ASN A 173 4.21 -8.32 -13.11
N LEU A 174 4.70 -7.94 -11.92
CA LEU A 174 3.92 -8.02 -10.68
C LEU A 174 2.64 -7.19 -10.78
N SER A 175 2.73 -5.98 -11.33
CA SER A 175 1.61 -5.04 -11.43
C SER A 175 0.57 -5.50 -12.46
N VAL A 176 1.01 -5.91 -13.65
CA VAL A 176 0.12 -6.45 -14.70
C VAL A 176 -0.55 -7.73 -14.20
N ASN A 177 0.19 -8.63 -13.54
CA ASN A 177 -0.40 -9.85 -12.98
C ASN A 177 -1.42 -9.56 -11.90
N PHE A 178 -1.18 -8.57 -11.04
CA PHE A 178 -2.15 -8.10 -10.05
C PHE A 178 -3.43 -7.61 -10.72
N LEU A 179 -3.31 -6.70 -11.69
CA LEU A 179 -4.45 -6.12 -12.40
C LEU A 179 -5.25 -7.19 -13.17
N ARG A 180 -4.56 -8.13 -13.84
CA ARG A 180 -5.21 -9.27 -14.54
C ARG A 180 -5.96 -10.17 -13.56
N LYS A 181 -5.35 -10.51 -12.41
CA LYS A 181 -5.99 -11.37 -11.39
C LYS A 181 -7.24 -10.75 -10.78
N ALA A 182 -7.32 -9.43 -10.77
CA ALA A 182 -8.49 -8.66 -10.37
C ALA A 182 -9.53 -8.45 -11.51
N GLY A 183 -9.31 -9.05 -12.67
CA GLY A 183 -10.27 -9.07 -13.78
C GLY A 183 -10.06 -7.97 -14.84
N LYS A 184 -9.03 -7.13 -14.73
CA LYS A 184 -8.75 -6.11 -15.74
C LYS A 184 -8.17 -6.75 -17.00
N LYS A 185 -8.84 -6.52 -18.13
CA LYS A 185 -8.40 -6.95 -19.47
C LYS A 185 -7.70 -5.79 -20.19
N ASN A 186 -6.89 -6.11 -21.22
CA ASN A 186 -6.25 -5.14 -22.11
C ASN A 186 -5.48 -4.01 -21.38
N ILE A 187 -4.68 -4.38 -20.38
CA ILE A 187 -3.94 -3.43 -19.53
C ILE A 187 -2.89 -2.70 -20.37
N LYS A 188 -3.04 -1.38 -20.48
CA LYS A 188 -2.08 -0.49 -21.14
C LYS A 188 -1.08 0.07 -20.14
N VAL A 189 0.20 -0.15 -20.40
CA VAL A 189 1.30 0.26 -19.52
C VAL A 189 2.09 1.39 -20.17
N VAL A 190 2.31 2.48 -19.45
CA VAL A 190 3.30 3.50 -19.82
C VAL A 190 4.56 3.34 -18.99
N LEU A 191 5.70 3.36 -19.67
CA LEU A 191 7.02 3.29 -19.05
C LEU A 191 7.64 4.69 -19.02
N CYS A 192 8.03 5.18 -17.84
CA CYS A 192 8.77 6.42 -17.73
C CYS A 192 10.26 6.21 -18.03
N GLY A 193 10.91 7.24 -18.59
CA GLY A 193 12.35 7.41 -18.49
C GLY A 193 12.78 7.76 -17.06
N LEU A 194 14.08 7.64 -16.79
CA LEU A 194 14.70 8.19 -15.58
C LEU A 194 15.00 9.67 -15.80
N ASN A 195 15.61 10.00 -16.92
CA ASN A 195 16.10 11.32 -17.25
C ASN A 195 14.99 12.17 -17.90
N PRO A 196 15.12 13.51 -17.86
CA PRO A 196 14.27 14.40 -18.66
C PRO A 196 14.25 13.96 -20.12
N HIS A 197 13.11 14.12 -20.79
CA HIS A 197 12.95 13.73 -22.19
C HIS A 197 13.30 12.25 -22.49
N ALA A 198 13.26 11.38 -21.46
CA ALA A 198 13.72 9.99 -21.56
C ALA A 198 15.15 9.87 -22.14
N GLY A 199 16.04 10.74 -21.67
CA GLY A 199 17.46 10.73 -22.01
C GLY A 199 17.80 11.41 -23.34
N ASP A 200 16.81 11.80 -24.15
CA ASP A 200 16.96 12.48 -25.45
C ASP A 200 18.08 11.86 -26.32
N ASN A 201 17.87 10.61 -26.75
CA ASN A 201 18.86 9.82 -27.50
C ASN A 201 20.24 9.67 -26.79
N SER A 202 20.25 9.71 -25.47
CA SER A 202 21.42 9.65 -24.59
C SER A 202 22.21 10.95 -24.41
N ILE A 203 21.68 12.08 -24.88
CA ILE A 203 22.22 13.41 -24.59
C ILE A 203 22.12 13.72 -23.08
N LEU A 204 21.05 13.27 -22.44
CA LEU A 204 20.73 13.57 -21.02
C LEU A 204 20.94 12.38 -20.08
N GLY A 205 21.77 11.41 -20.47
CA GLY A 205 22.07 10.21 -19.67
C GLY A 205 21.89 8.91 -20.44
N PHE A 206 22.47 7.83 -19.92
CA PHE A 206 22.54 6.54 -20.63
C PHE A 206 21.62 5.45 -20.04
N GLU A 207 20.93 5.74 -18.95
CA GLU A 207 20.12 4.77 -18.19
C GLU A 207 18.98 4.20 -19.03
N GLU A 208 18.36 5.02 -19.90
CA GLU A 208 17.34 4.56 -20.83
C GLU A 208 17.89 3.50 -21.78
N LYS A 209 19.02 3.80 -22.45
CA LYS A 209 19.66 2.87 -23.39
C LYS A 209 20.18 1.62 -22.69
N LYS A 210 20.76 1.78 -21.49
CA LYS A 210 21.45 0.72 -20.75
C LYS A 210 20.48 -0.23 -20.04
N PHE A 211 19.36 0.26 -19.51
CA PHE A 211 18.48 -0.54 -18.65
C PHE A 211 17.00 -0.50 -19.06
N ILE A 212 16.44 0.66 -19.39
CA ILE A 212 14.98 0.84 -19.57
C ILE A 212 14.51 0.31 -20.94
N LEU A 213 15.20 0.66 -22.02
CA LEU A 213 14.92 0.16 -23.37
C LEU A 213 15.09 -1.37 -23.49
N PRO A 214 16.15 -2.00 -22.92
CA PRO A 214 16.23 -3.45 -22.83
C PRO A 214 15.04 -4.07 -22.08
N ALA A 215 14.60 -3.47 -20.96
CA ALA A 215 13.45 -3.96 -20.21
C ALA A 215 12.17 -3.88 -21.05
N TYR A 216 11.93 -2.73 -21.70
CA TYR A 216 10.83 -2.54 -22.64
C TYR A 216 10.78 -3.64 -23.70
N LYS A 217 11.90 -3.92 -24.37
CA LYS A 217 11.96 -4.93 -25.44
C LYS A 217 11.54 -6.32 -24.93
N ILE A 218 12.02 -6.72 -23.76
CA ILE A 218 11.69 -8.01 -23.14
C ILE A 218 10.21 -8.07 -22.75
N ILE A 219 9.68 -7.01 -22.13
CA ILE A 219 8.27 -6.92 -21.70
C ILE A 219 7.32 -6.88 -22.90
N LYS A 220 7.65 -6.15 -23.96
CA LYS A 220 6.83 -6.12 -25.18
C LYS A 220 6.78 -7.49 -25.86
N LYS A 221 7.91 -8.21 -25.90
CA LYS A 221 7.98 -9.58 -26.45
C LYS A 221 7.11 -10.58 -25.67
N SER A 222 6.83 -10.34 -24.39
CA SER A 222 5.91 -11.19 -23.60
C SER A 222 4.42 -10.86 -23.80
N GLY A 223 4.09 -9.97 -24.75
CA GLY A 223 2.71 -9.62 -25.11
C GLY A 223 2.05 -8.60 -24.17
N ILE A 224 2.81 -7.92 -23.31
CA ILE A 224 2.30 -6.80 -22.51
C ILE A 224 2.21 -5.57 -23.41
N ASP A 225 1.06 -4.89 -23.39
CA ASP A 225 0.90 -3.63 -24.10
C ASP A 225 1.60 -2.51 -23.33
N ILE A 226 2.85 -2.25 -23.70
CA ILE A 226 3.72 -1.27 -23.07
C ILE A 226 4.30 -0.29 -24.10
N THR A 227 4.47 0.97 -23.70
CA THR A 227 5.15 1.99 -24.50
C THR A 227 6.67 1.84 -24.46
N LYS A 228 7.37 2.37 -25.46
CA LYS A 228 8.77 2.82 -25.27
C LYS A 228 8.83 3.82 -24.10
N PRO A 229 9.99 4.00 -23.43
CA PRO A 229 10.09 4.98 -22.35
C PRO A 229 9.70 6.38 -22.84
N LEU A 230 8.83 7.04 -22.09
CA LEU A 230 8.41 8.43 -22.30
C LEU A 230 8.98 9.32 -21.20
N SER A 231 9.10 10.62 -21.46
CA SER A 231 9.35 11.58 -20.40
C SER A 231 8.23 11.52 -19.35
N ALA A 232 8.58 11.69 -18.08
CA ALA A 232 7.67 11.45 -16.96
C ALA A 232 6.43 12.35 -16.99
N ASP A 233 6.62 13.62 -17.34
CA ASP A 233 5.58 14.63 -17.56
C ASP A 233 4.58 14.22 -18.65
N SER A 234 5.07 13.79 -19.82
CA SER A 234 4.23 13.31 -20.92
C SER A 234 3.50 12.00 -20.55
N ALA A 235 4.18 11.09 -19.85
CA ALA A 235 3.57 9.86 -19.34
C ALA A 235 2.43 10.16 -18.37
N TRP A 236 2.61 11.12 -17.47
CA TRP A 236 1.59 11.53 -16.50
C TRP A 236 0.41 12.25 -17.15
N LEU A 237 0.65 13.15 -18.10
CA LEU A 237 -0.43 13.81 -18.84
C LEU A 237 -1.36 12.79 -19.51
N LYS A 238 -0.78 11.82 -20.22
CA LYS A 238 -1.54 10.76 -20.88
C LYS A 238 -2.24 9.83 -19.88
N THR A 239 -1.59 9.48 -18.77
CA THR A 239 -2.16 8.63 -17.72
C THR A 239 -3.34 9.30 -17.03
N LYS A 240 -3.20 10.58 -16.65
CA LYS A 240 -4.28 11.39 -16.05
C LYS A 240 -5.49 11.48 -16.97
N ASN A 241 -5.27 11.55 -18.28
CA ASN A 241 -6.32 11.57 -19.31
C ASN A 241 -6.88 10.18 -19.66
N GLY A 242 -6.55 9.14 -18.88
CA GLY A 242 -7.13 7.81 -19.02
C GLY A 242 -6.57 6.95 -20.16
N GLN A 243 -5.44 7.34 -20.77
CA GLN A 243 -4.85 6.56 -21.88
C GLN A 243 -4.15 5.28 -21.40
N TYR A 244 -3.71 5.25 -20.13
CA TYR A 244 -2.96 4.14 -19.54
C TYR A 244 -3.53 3.71 -18.20
N ASP A 245 -3.46 2.41 -17.94
CA ASP A 245 -3.96 1.79 -16.71
C ASP A 245 -2.91 1.70 -15.62
N LEU A 246 -1.65 1.58 -16.05
CA LEU A 246 -0.48 1.41 -15.20
C LEU A 246 0.66 2.32 -15.69
N ILE A 247 1.20 3.14 -14.80
CA ILE A 247 2.44 3.88 -15.01
C ILE A 247 3.58 3.20 -14.24
N CYS A 248 4.67 2.86 -14.95
CA CYS A 248 5.89 2.31 -14.37
C CYS A 248 6.95 3.41 -14.31
N ALA A 249 7.23 3.86 -13.10
CA ALA A 249 8.16 4.94 -12.82
C ALA A 249 9.46 4.44 -12.19
N MET A 250 10.53 5.18 -12.39
CA MET A 250 11.87 4.81 -11.96
C MET A 250 12.11 5.04 -10.46
N TYR A 251 11.45 6.03 -9.86
CA TYR A 251 11.63 6.39 -8.45
C TYR A 251 10.36 6.94 -7.79
N HIS A 252 10.43 7.12 -6.46
CA HIS A 252 9.30 7.47 -5.61
C HIS A 252 8.59 8.78 -6.00
N ASP A 253 9.33 9.88 -6.08
CA ASP A 253 8.73 11.20 -6.30
C ASP A 253 8.20 11.37 -7.73
N GLN A 254 8.72 10.59 -8.69
CA GLN A 254 8.15 10.52 -10.04
C GLN A 254 6.68 10.05 -10.04
N ILE A 255 6.24 9.31 -9.01
CA ILE A 255 4.83 8.95 -8.83
C ILE A 255 4.13 9.87 -7.84
N MET A 256 4.74 10.05 -6.67
CA MET A 256 4.04 10.62 -5.51
C MET A 256 3.71 12.10 -5.67
N ILE A 257 4.53 12.87 -6.38
CA ILE A 257 4.22 14.28 -6.68
C ILE A 257 2.92 14.35 -7.49
N ALA A 258 2.85 13.64 -8.62
CA ALA A 258 1.68 13.66 -9.49
C ALA A 258 0.41 13.18 -8.78
N LEU A 259 0.47 12.07 -8.04
CA LEU A 259 -0.70 11.57 -7.30
C LEU A 259 -1.19 12.55 -6.23
N LYS A 260 -0.29 13.22 -5.50
CA LYS A 260 -0.65 14.22 -4.48
C LYS A 260 -1.28 15.46 -5.11
N CYS A 261 -0.78 15.91 -6.27
CA CYS A 261 -1.38 17.00 -7.02
C CYS A 261 -2.76 16.63 -7.60
N ILE A 262 -3.01 15.35 -7.88
CA ILE A 262 -4.32 14.88 -8.37
C ILE A 262 -5.33 14.84 -7.22
N ASN A 263 -5.08 14.01 -6.20
CA ASN A 263 -5.98 13.88 -5.04
C ASN A 263 -5.29 13.09 -3.92
N ALA A 264 -4.72 13.79 -2.94
CA ALA A 264 -4.05 13.15 -1.80
C ALA A 264 -4.97 12.24 -0.96
N ALA A 265 -6.25 12.60 -0.81
CA ALA A 265 -7.20 11.85 0.01
C ALA A 265 -7.57 10.49 -0.57
N LYS A 266 -7.35 10.27 -1.88
CA LYS A 266 -7.61 9.00 -2.58
C LYS A 266 -6.37 8.14 -2.78
N ILE A 267 -5.22 8.53 -2.23
CA ILE A 267 -3.98 7.76 -2.38
C ILE A 267 -4.02 6.52 -1.49
N VAL A 268 -3.89 5.36 -2.12
CA VAL A 268 -3.76 4.06 -1.45
C VAL A 268 -2.43 3.43 -1.81
N ASN A 269 -1.72 2.94 -0.81
CA ASN A 269 -0.56 2.06 -0.97
C ASN A 269 -1.05 0.62 -1.06
N VAL A 270 -0.70 -0.07 -2.14
CA VAL A 270 -1.01 -1.46 -2.41
C VAL A 270 0.28 -2.26 -2.45
N THR A 271 0.37 -3.29 -1.60
CA THR A 271 1.46 -4.25 -1.64
C THR A 271 1.06 -5.43 -2.52
N ILE A 272 1.69 -5.55 -3.67
CA ILE A 272 1.43 -6.60 -4.66
C ILE A 272 2.51 -7.68 -4.61
N GLY A 273 2.16 -8.90 -5.00
CA GLY A 273 3.05 -10.08 -4.93
C GLY A 273 2.81 -10.97 -3.71
N LEU A 274 2.05 -10.49 -2.73
CA LEU A 274 1.54 -11.29 -1.62
C LEU A 274 0.45 -12.27 -2.08
N PRO A 275 0.18 -13.37 -1.34
CA PRO A 275 -0.89 -14.34 -1.66
C PRO A 275 -2.31 -13.79 -1.44
N PHE A 276 -2.43 -12.57 -0.92
CA PHE A 276 -3.65 -11.79 -0.76
C PHE A 276 -3.33 -10.31 -1.00
N VAL A 277 -4.34 -9.50 -1.29
CA VAL A 277 -4.14 -8.04 -1.45
C VAL A 277 -3.91 -7.41 -0.10
N ARG A 278 -2.90 -6.53 0.01
CA ARG A 278 -2.75 -5.64 1.16
C ARG A 278 -2.82 -4.19 0.74
N THR A 279 -3.65 -3.40 1.41
CA THR A 279 -3.76 -1.95 1.23
C THR A 279 -3.44 -1.18 2.51
N SER A 280 -3.10 0.09 2.37
CA SER A 280 -2.83 1.05 3.46
C SER A 280 -3.10 2.47 2.95
N PRO A 281 -3.54 3.40 3.81
CA PRO A 281 -3.57 4.81 3.43
C PRO A 281 -2.15 5.32 3.06
N GLY A 282 -2.09 6.35 2.22
CA GLY A 282 -0.84 6.98 1.76
C GLY A 282 -0.11 7.86 2.78
N HIS A 283 -0.59 7.97 4.02
CA HIS A 283 -0.01 8.79 5.09
C HIS A 283 0.57 7.94 6.24
N GLY A 284 1.38 8.59 7.09
CA GLY A 284 2.01 7.96 8.27
C GLY A 284 1.13 8.01 9.53
N THR A 285 1.75 7.78 10.69
CA THR A 285 1.10 7.76 12.02
C THR A 285 0.60 9.11 12.50
N ALA A 286 1.08 10.22 11.90
CA ALA A 286 0.68 11.59 12.20
C ALA A 286 0.66 11.90 13.72
N PHE A 287 1.78 11.59 14.38
CA PHE A 287 1.92 11.71 15.84
C PHE A 287 1.59 13.11 16.39
N ASN A 288 1.85 14.16 15.64
CA ASN A 288 1.55 15.55 15.99
C ASN A 288 0.04 15.84 16.19
N ILE A 289 -0.85 15.04 15.61
CA ILE A 289 -2.31 15.17 15.72
C ILE A 289 -2.99 13.96 16.38
N ALA A 290 -2.21 12.97 16.82
CA ALA A 290 -2.75 11.74 17.37
C ALA A 290 -3.54 12.00 18.67
N GLY A 291 -4.79 11.52 18.72
CA GLY A 291 -5.71 11.76 19.83
C GLY A 291 -6.41 13.13 19.83
N LYS A 292 -5.97 14.06 18.97
CA LYS A 292 -6.58 15.40 18.82
C LYS A 292 -7.87 15.38 18.02
N ASN A 293 -8.20 14.26 17.37
CA ASN A 293 -9.42 14.10 16.57
C ASN A 293 -9.46 14.86 15.23
N GLU A 294 -8.30 15.30 14.74
CA GLU A 294 -8.18 16.11 13.52
C GLU A 294 -7.89 15.26 12.27
N ALA A 295 -7.55 13.98 12.44
CA ALA A 295 -7.13 13.12 11.35
C ALA A 295 -8.28 12.77 10.39
N ASP A 296 -8.12 13.10 9.11
CA ASP A 296 -9.04 12.72 8.06
C ASP A 296 -9.00 11.19 7.80
N ALA A 297 -10.16 10.57 7.75
CA ALA A 297 -10.30 9.12 7.53
C ALA A 297 -10.48 8.75 6.05
N SER A 298 -10.54 9.71 5.13
CA SER A 298 -10.84 9.48 3.71
C SER A 298 -9.89 8.50 3.04
N ALA A 299 -8.58 8.62 3.29
CA ALA A 299 -7.59 7.69 2.74
C ALA A 299 -7.73 6.26 3.31
N MET A 300 -8.15 6.12 4.57
CA MET A 300 -8.43 4.82 5.17
C MET A 300 -9.70 4.20 4.58
N ILE A 301 -10.74 5.01 4.36
CA ILE A 301 -11.95 4.58 3.64
C ILE A 301 -11.57 4.10 2.24
N GLU A 302 -10.80 4.88 1.48
CA GLU A 302 -10.38 4.51 0.13
C GLU A 302 -9.55 3.22 0.13
N ALA A 303 -8.65 3.03 1.11
CA ALA A 303 -7.87 1.80 1.24
C ALA A 303 -8.76 0.56 1.48
N ILE A 304 -9.84 0.70 2.26
CA ILE A 304 -10.83 -0.36 2.50
C ILE A 304 -11.66 -0.62 1.23
N LEU A 305 -12.15 0.43 0.58
CA LEU A 305 -12.94 0.31 -0.66
C LEU A 305 -12.12 -0.35 -1.77
N TYR A 306 -10.86 0.05 -1.92
CA TYR A 306 -9.93 -0.55 -2.87
C TYR A 306 -9.70 -2.03 -2.54
N ALA A 307 -9.46 -2.38 -1.27
CA ALA A 307 -9.30 -3.78 -0.86
C ALA A 307 -10.57 -4.62 -1.09
N ALA A 308 -11.77 -4.06 -0.89
CA ALA A 308 -13.03 -4.75 -1.19
C ALA A 308 -13.20 -5.01 -2.69
N ARG A 309 -12.80 -4.04 -3.53
CA ARG A 309 -12.93 -4.11 -4.99
C ARG A 309 -11.90 -5.02 -5.65
N TRP A 310 -10.65 -4.96 -5.20
CA TRP A 310 -9.51 -5.63 -5.84
C TRP A 310 -9.03 -6.87 -5.09
N GLY A 311 -9.54 -7.10 -3.88
CA GLY A 311 -9.17 -8.23 -3.04
C GLY A 311 -9.52 -9.57 -3.65
N LYS A 312 -8.74 -10.59 -3.30
CA LYS A 312 -8.99 -11.98 -3.69
C LYS A 312 -8.54 -12.89 -2.56
N LYS A 313 -9.40 -13.81 -2.13
CA LYS A 313 -9.06 -14.76 -1.08
C LYS A 313 -7.80 -15.53 -1.47
N SER A 314 -6.91 -15.71 -0.51
CA SER A 314 -5.76 -16.56 -0.69
C SER A 314 -6.22 -17.97 -1.06
N ARG A 315 -5.63 -18.51 -2.12
CA ARG A 315 -5.61 -19.95 -2.38
C ARG A 315 -4.22 -20.39 -1.96
N MET A 316 -4.00 -20.72 -0.69
CA MET A 316 -2.78 -21.47 -0.38
C MET A 316 -2.86 -22.76 -1.18
N GLN A 317 -1.84 -23.03 -1.99
CA GLN A 317 -1.67 -24.34 -2.61
C GLN A 317 -1.53 -25.32 -1.44
N SER A 318 -2.51 -26.21 -1.32
CA SER A 318 -2.36 -27.47 -0.58
C SER A 318 -1.19 -28.24 -1.15
#